data_AF-A0ABC8YY19-F1
#
_entry.id   AF-A0ABC8YY19-F1
#
_cell.length_a   1.000
_cell.length_b   1.000
_cell.length_c   1.000
_cell.angle_alpha   90.00
_cell.angle_beta   90.00
_cell.angle_gamma   90.00
#
_symmetry.space_group_name_H-M   'P 1'
#
loop_
_entity.id
_entity.type
_entity.pdbx_description
1 polymer ?
#
loop_
_entity_poly.entity_id
_entity_poly.type
_entity_poly.pdbx_seq_one_letter_code
_entity_poly.pdbx_strand_id
1 'polypeptide(L)'
;MAPDRMSLTTAATRDIIFDVEGYSATILMSDGRGYFESDKFTVGGYDWAVRYYPQKGGVYVAVTLVLLNDLNVNAAAGGEQEGGVGVRFACALQDRHGERPPERCRSASRVFSECGHEWGFWKYATHDVLDDPDFVVGYCFTLVCTVSVLRKPRFCVVELAA
;
A
#
# COMPACT_ATOMS: atom_id res chain seq x y z
N MET A 1 0.09 -2.82 30.15
CA MET A 1 0.12 -1.59 29.31
C MET A 1 1.37 -1.71 28.44
N ALA A 2 1.21 -1.91 27.13
CA ALA A 2 2.36 -2.03 26.23
C ALA A 2 3.06 -0.66 26.12
N PRO A 3 4.40 -0.60 26.05
CA PRO A 3 5.09 0.67 25.88
C PRO A 3 4.69 1.32 24.55
N ASP A 4 4.57 2.64 24.56
CA ASP A 4 4.32 3.41 23.35
C ASP A 4 5.55 3.29 22.43
N ARG A 5 5.43 2.48 21.37
CA ARG A 5 6.51 2.22 20.41
C ARG A 5 6.56 3.37 19.41
N MET A 6 7.37 4.39 19.71
CA MET A 6 7.63 5.46 18.75
C MET A 6 8.57 4.98 17.64
N SER A 7 8.21 5.27 16.40
CA SER A 7 9.06 5.06 15.25
C SER A 7 9.81 6.34 14.88
N LEU A 8 11.11 6.20 14.60
CA LEU A 8 11.98 7.31 14.19
C LEU A 8 11.60 7.87 12.81
N THR A 9 11.13 6.99 11.91
CA THR A 9 10.93 7.33 10.50
C THR A 9 9.48 7.21 10.06
N THR A 10 8.69 6.27 10.57
CA THR A 10 7.24 6.23 10.33
C THR A 10 6.50 7.32 11.10
N ALA A 11 5.71 8.12 10.39
CA ALA A 11 4.82 9.13 10.95
C ALA A 11 3.41 8.58 11.22
N ALA A 12 2.90 7.75 10.31
CA ALA A 12 1.59 7.12 10.41
C ALA A 12 1.56 5.81 9.63
N THR A 13 0.78 4.84 10.10
CA THR A 13 0.60 3.54 9.45
C THR A 13 -0.86 3.14 9.49
N ARG A 14 -1.33 2.47 8.43
CA ARG A 14 -2.65 1.84 8.38
C ARG A 14 -2.59 0.53 7.60
N ASP A 15 -3.28 -0.48 8.12
CA ASP A 15 -3.57 -1.72 7.39
C ASP A 15 -4.92 -1.56 6.67
N ILE A 16 -4.95 -1.95 5.40
CA ILE A 16 -6.11 -1.96 4.51
C ILE A 16 -6.34 -3.41 4.10
N ILE A 17 -7.51 -3.93 4.42
CA ILE A 17 -7.91 -5.29 4.08
C ILE A 17 -8.73 -5.21 2.80
N PHE A 18 -8.34 -5.99 1.79
CA PHE A 18 -8.98 -6.03 0.49
C PHE A 18 -9.40 -7.46 0.19
N ASP A 19 -10.68 -7.75 0.44
CA ASP A 19 -11.29 -9.04 0.16
C ASP A 19 -11.67 -9.11 -1.31
N VAL A 20 -11.06 -10.06 -2.03
CA VAL A 20 -11.36 -10.33 -3.42
C VAL A 20 -12.31 -11.52 -3.46
N GLU A 21 -13.59 -11.24 -3.65
CA GLU A 21 -14.62 -12.26 -3.80
C GLU A 21 -14.81 -12.62 -5.28
N GLY A 22 -14.76 -13.91 -5.60
CA GLY A 22 -14.95 -14.37 -6.98
C GLY A 22 -13.86 -13.90 -7.93
N TYR A 23 -12.60 -14.24 -7.64
CA TYR A 23 -11.43 -13.86 -8.42
C TYR A 23 -11.61 -14.01 -9.95
N SER A 24 -12.16 -15.13 -10.42
CA SER A 24 -12.41 -15.37 -11.84
C SER A 24 -13.38 -14.36 -12.46
N ALA A 25 -14.37 -13.88 -11.70
CA ALA A 25 -15.27 -12.81 -12.12
C ALA A 25 -14.54 -11.48 -12.25
N THR A 26 -13.57 -11.18 -11.37
CA THR A 26 -12.78 -9.95 -11.46
C THR A 26 -11.93 -9.91 -12.74
N ILE A 27 -11.38 -11.05 -13.18
CA ILE A 27 -10.67 -11.16 -14.46
C ILE A 27 -11.60 -10.79 -15.61
N LEU A 28 -12.80 -11.41 -15.64
CA LEU A 28 -13.81 -11.15 -16.66
C LEU A 28 -14.24 -9.67 -16.68
N MET A 29 -14.57 -9.11 -15.52
CA MET A 29 -15.06 -7.73 -15.38
C MET A 29 -14.00 -6.67 -15.72
N SER A 30 -12.72 -6.98 -15.56
CA SER A 30 -11.63 -6.06 -15.88
C SER A 30 -11.24 -6.04 -17.37
N ASP A 31 -11.86 -6.87 -18.21
CA ASP A 31 -11.47 -7.10 -19.61
C ASP A 31 -9.96 -7.40 -19.78
N GLY A 32 -9.33 -7.93 -18.73
CA GLY A 32 -7.90 -8.20 -18.65
C GLY A 32 -6.99 -6.96 -18.69
N ARG A 33 -7.53 -5.75 -18.53
CA ARG A 33 -6.78 -4.48 -18.62
C ARG A 33 -7.10 -3.47 -17.50
N GLY A 34 -8.25 -3.60 -16.86
CA GLY A 34 -8.71 -2.72 -15.79
C GLY A 34 -8.13 -3.04 -14.42
N TYR A 35 -8.53 -2.22 -13.45
CA TYR A 35 -8.28 -2.42 -12.03
C TYR A 35 -9.55 -2.21 -11.23
N PHE A 36 -9.52 -2.72 -10.00
CA PHE A 36 -10.46 -2.39 -8.94
C PHE A 36 -9.74 -1.52 -7.92
N GLU A 37 -10.38 -0.47 -7.46
CA GLU A 37 -9.81 0.50 -6.53
C GLU A 37 -10.52 0.37 -5.18
N SER A 38 -9.76 0.46 -4.09
CA SER A 38 -10.33 0.56 -2.74
C SER A 38 -11.06 1.88 -2.53
N ASP A 39 -11.87 1.96 -1.48
CA ASP A 39 -12.28 3.25 -0.95
C ASP A 39 -11.06 4.13 -0.63
N LYS A 40 -11.26 5.44 -0.73
CA LYS A 40 -10.26 6.44 -0.34
C LYS A 40 -9.99 6.36 1.16
N PHE A 41 -8.72 6.37 1.55
CA PHE A 41 -8.32 6.44 2.96
C PHE A 41 -7.16 7.40 3.18
N THR A 42 -7.10 7.99 4.38
CA THR A 42 -6.06 8.96 4.74
C THR A 42 -5.01 8.34 5.65
N VAL A 43 -3.72 8.55 5.33
CA VAL A 43 -2.56 8.20 6.17
C VAL A 43 -1.56 9.33 6.10
N GLY A 44 -1.07 9.79 7.26
CA GLY A 44 -0.05 10.84 7.34
C GLY A 44 -0.47 12.19 6.74
N GLY A 45 -1.78 12.48 6.64
CA GLY A 45 -2.32 13.71 6.05
C GLY A 45 -2.50 13.68 4.52
N TYR A 46 -2.31 12.52 3.89
CA TYR A 46 -2.50 12.32 2.45
C TYR A 46 -3.56 11.25 2.21
N ASP A 47 -4.36 11.43 1.16
CA ASP A 47 -5.33 10.44 0.71
C ASP A 47 -4.73 9.51 -0.31
N TRP A 48 -5.07 8.24 -0.16
CA TRP A 48 -4.56 7.14 -0.94
C TRP A 48 -5.71 6.21 -1.34
N ALA A 49 -5.45 5.40 -2.37
CA ALA A 49 -6.21 4.19 -2.63
C ALA A 49 -5.27 3.04 -3.03
N VAL A 50 -5.69 1.82 -2.75
CA VAL A 50 -5.04 0.61 -3.26
C VAL A 50 -5.74 0.22 -4.56
N ARG A 51 -4.96 -0.11 -5.60
CA ARG A 51 -5.49 -0.67 -6.85
C ARG A 51 -5.06 -2.11 -6.98
N TYR A 52 -6.03 -2.95 -7.32
CA TYR A 52 -5.88 -4.36 -7.61
C TYR A 52 -6.12 -4.60 -9.10
N TYR A 53 -5.13 -5.17 -9.79
CA TYR A 53 -5.27 -5.61 -11.18
C TYR A 53 -5.33 -7.13 -11.18
N PRO A 54 -6.47 -7.73 -11.58
CA PRO A 54 -6.58 -9.19 -11.68
C PRO A 54 -5.64 -9.76 -12.74
N GLN A 55 -5.35 -8.99 -13.79
CA GLN A 55 -4.52 -9.42 -14.90
C GLN A 55 -3.69 -8.28 -15.48
N LYS A 56 -2.44 -8.19 -15.04
CA LYS A 56 -1.41 -7.29 -15.57
C LYS A 56 -0.46 -8.07 -16.48
N GLY A 57 -0.34 -7.63 -17.73
CA GLY A 57 0.53 -8.28 -18.71
C GLY A 57 0.14 -9.72 -19.04
N GLY A 58 -1.12 -10.09 -18.80
CA GLY A 58 -1.68 -11.41 -19.11
C GLY A 58 -1.47 -12.50 -18.07
N VAL A 59 -0.52 -12.34 -17.14
CA VAL A 59 -0.09 -13.43 -16.24
C VAL A 59 0.11 -13.04 -14.78
N TYR A 60 0.11 -11.76 -14.45
CA TYR A 60 0.33 -11.30 -13.08
C TYR A 60 -0.92 -10.69 -12.48
N VAL A 61 -1.14 -10.97 -11.20
CA VAL A 61 -1.90 -10.08 -10.33
C VAL A 61 -0.99 -8.93 -9.91
N ALA A 62 -1.49 -7.71 -9.96
CA ALA A 62 -0.79 -6.54 -9.45
C ALA A 62 -1.54 -5.86 -8.32
N VAL A 63 -0.77 -5.30 -7.38
CA VAL A 63 -1.30 -4.50 -6.27
C VAL A 63 -0.46 -3.24 -6.15
N THR A 64 -1.08 -2.08 -6.30
CA THR A 64 -0.42 -0.78 -6.31
C THR A 64 -1.10 0.19 -5.34
N LEU A 65 -0.37 1.24 -5.01
CA LEU A 65 -0.83 2.37 -4.22
C LEU A 65 -0.83 3.60 -5.11
N VAL A 66 -1.90 4.39 -5.05
CA VAL A 66 -2.01 5.67 -5.75
C VAL A 66 -2.19 6.80 -4.75
N LEU A 67 -1.49 7.91 -4.98
CA LEU A 67 -1.67 9.16 -4.24
C LEU A 67 -2.84 9.94 -4.87
N LEU A 68 -3.83 10.32 -4.06
CA LEU A 68 -5.03 11.03 -4.52
C LEU A 68 -5.03 12.53 -4.17
N ASN A 69 -4.09 13.00 -3.35
CA ASN A 69 -3.94 14.42 -3.03
C ASN A 69 -3.05 15.14 -4.04
N ASP A 70 -3.42 16.38 -4.34
CA ASP A 70 -2.49 17.36 -4.89
C ASP A 70 -1.51 17.81 -3.80
N LEU A 71 -0.24 17.47 -3.97
CA LEU A 71 0.83 17.86 -3.03
C LEU A 71 1.04 19.38 -2.95
N ASN A 72 0.58 20.12 -3.96
CA ASN A 72 0.66 21.58 -4.00
C ASN A 72 -0.22 22.27 -2.94
N VAL A 73 -1.22 21.58 -2.38
CA VAL A 73 -2.22 22.20 -1.48
C VAL A 73 -1.85 22.05 0.00
N ASN A 74 -0.97 21.10 0.35
CA ASN A 74 -0.66 20.74 1.74
C ASN A 74 0.61 21.39 2.33
N ALA A 75 1.28 22.29 1.59
CA ALA A 75 2.42 23.07 2.10
C ALA A 75 2.05 24.02 3.26
N ALA A 76 0.76 24.23 3.53
CA ALA A 76 0.25 25.09 4.60
C ALA A 76 0.41 24.51 6.03
N ALA A 77 0.85 23.25 6.19
CA ALA A 77 1.06 22.64 7.51
C ALA A 77 2.57 22.51 7.88
N GLY A 78 3.31 23.62 7.84
CA GLY A 78 4.47 23.84 8.71
C GLY A 78 5.70 22.91 8.57
N GLY A 79 5.99 22.40 7.38
CA GLY A 79 7.23 21.68 7.14
C GLY A 79 7.64 21.68 5.68
N GLU A 80 8.86 22.15 5.42
CA GLU A 80 9.55 22.04 4.13
C GLU A 80 9.43 20.60 3.59
N GLN A 81 8.60 20.42 2.57
CA GLN A 81 8.52 19.18 1.81
C GLN A 81 8.82 19.47 0.35
N GLU A 82 10.01 20.01 0.10
CA GLU A 82 10.61 19.94 -1.22
C GLU A 82 10.86 18.45 -1.55
N GLY A 83 10.08 17.89 -2.48
CA GLY A 83 10.42 16.62 -3.14
C GLY A 83 9.47 15.43 -2.97
N GLY A 84 8.31 15.59 -2.32
CA GLY A 84 7.25 14.56 -2.28
C GLY A 84 7.16 13.74 -0.98
N VAL A 85 6.24 12.77 -0.93
CA VAL A 85 5.88 11.98 0.26
C VAL A 85 6.55 10.61 0.22
N GLY A 86 7.43 10.35 1.18
CA GLY A 86 8.03 9.04 1.36
C GLY A 86 7.03 8.05 1.97
N VAL A 87 6.88 6.88 1.36
CA VAL A 87 5.95 5.84 1.80
C VAL A 87 6.63 4.49 1.77
N ARG A 88 6.40 3.65 2.79
CA ARG A 88 6.57 2.20 2.70
C ARG A 88 5.21 1.58 2.43
N PHE A 89 5.12 0.82 1.35
CA PHE A 89 3.95 0.03 1.00
C PHE A 89 4.30 -1.44 1.14
N ALA A 90 3.49 -2.18 1.88
CA ALA A 90 3.59 -3.63 1.99
C ALA A 90 2.24 -4.26 1.66
N CYS A 91 2.25 -5.44 1.06
CA CYS A 91 1.06 -6.22 0.76
C CYS A 91 1.36 -7.69 1.04
N ALA A 92 0.45 -8.37 1.73
CA ALA A 92 0.54 -9.78 2.04
C ALA A 92 -0.75 -10.51 1.68
N LEU A 93 -0.63 -11.74 1.18
CA LEU A 93 -1.75 -12.65 1.00
C LEU A 93 -2.02 -13.31 2.35
N GLN A 94 -3.24 -13.16 2.85
CA GLN A 94 -3.65 -13.77 4.10
C GLN A 94 -4.06 -15.23 3.86
N ASP A 95 -3.60 -16.13 4.72
CA ASP A 95 -4.05 -17.52 4.67
C ASP A 95 -5.43 -17.69 5.33
N ARG A 96 -6.01 -18.89 5.20
CA ARG A 96 -7.31 -19.24 5.81
C ARG A 96 -7.34 -19.16 7.34
N HIS A 97 -6.19 -19.08 8.00
CA HIS A 97 -6.05 -18.96 9.45
C HIS A 97 -5.92 -17.49 9.89
N GLY A 98 -5.85 -16.55 8.95
CA GLY A 98 -5.67 -15.13 9.23
C GLY A 98 -4.21 -14.70 9.32
N GLU A 99 -3.27 -15.61 9.06
CA GLU A 99 -1.84 -15.33 9.15
C GLU A 99 -1.30 -14.73 7.85
N ARG A 100 -0.20 -13.98 7.99
CA ARG A 100 0.47 -13.29 6.86
C ARG A 100 1.87 -13.87 6.66
N PRO A 101 1.99 -14.99 5.93
CA PRO A 101 3.27 -15.63 5.71
C PRO A 101 4.27 -14.69 5.02
N PRO A 102 5.53 -14.60 5.50
CA PRO A 102 6.54 -13.72 4.91
C PRO A 102 6.79 -13.96 3.42
N GLU A 103 6.69 -15.19 2.94
CA GLU A 103 6.90 -15.58 1.54
C GLU A 103 5.81 -15.04 0.59
N ARG A 104 4.62 -14.80 1.13
CA ARG A 104 3.50 -14.16 0.43
C ARG A 104 3.40 -12.67 0.73
N CYS A 105 4.42 -12.08 1.35
CA CYS A 105 4.53 -10.65 1.60
C CYS A 105 5.48 -9.98 0.60
N ARG A 106 5.13 -8.78 0.17
CA ARG A 106 5.99 -7.86 -0.58
C ARG A 106 6.00 -6.54 0.16
N SER A 107 7.18 -5.92 0.29
CA SER A 107 7.34 -4.63 0.95
C SER A 107 8.44 -3.84 0.26
N ALA A 108 8.15 -2.58 -0.07
CA ALA A 108 9.13 -1.67 -0.63
C ALA A 108 8.77 -0.21 -0.32
N SER A 109 9.71 0.71 -0.52
CA SER A 109 9.52 2.13 -0.23
C SER A 109 9.70 2.98 -1.48
N ARG A 110 8.90 4.04 -1.60
CA ARG A 110 8.88 4.95 -2.74
C ARG A 110 8.53 6.36 -2.30
N VAL A 111 8.97 7.36 -3.08
CA VAL A 111 8.53 8.74 -2.94
C VAL A 111 7.45 9.01 -3.99
N PHE A 112 6.29 9.49 -3.54
CA PHE A 112 5.19 9.95 -4.37
C PHE A 112 5.27 11.47 -4.52
N SER A 113 5.26 11.96 -5.75
CA SER A 113 5.58 13.36 -6.08
C SER A 113 4.40 14.16 -6.63
N GLU A 114 3.30 13.52 -7.01
CA GLU A 114 2.16 14.18 -7.65
C GLU A 114 0.87 13.38 -7.48
N CYS A 115 -0.27 14.06 -7.62
CA CYS A 115 -1.58 13.44 -7.66
C CYS A 115 -1.67 12.45 -8.83
N GLY A 116 -2.24 11.28 -8.58
CA GLY A 116 -2.34 10.20 -9.55
C GLY A 116 -1.05 9.39 -9.72
N HIS A 117 0.07 9.77 -9.06
CA HIS A 117 1.27 8.94 -9.07
C HIS A 117 0.92 7.58 -8.46
N GLU A 118 1.05 6.54 -9.28
CA GLU A 118 0.77 5.16 -8.93
C GLU A 118 2.06 4.35 -8.90
N TRP A 119 2.25 3.57 -7.84
CA TRP A 119 3.38 2.66 -7.73
C TRP A 119 3.07 1.48 -6.82
N GLY A 120 3.69 0.34 -7.09
CA GLY A 120 3.64 -0.82 -6.21
C GLY A 120 4.12 -2.08 -6.89
N PHE A 121 3.47 -3.20 -6.58
CA PHE A 121 3.86 -4.53 -7.00
C PHE A 121 3.13 -4.91 -8.29
N TRP A 122 3.65 -4.45 -9.43
CA TRP A 122 3.13 -4.79 -10.76
C TRP A 122 3.20 -6.28 -11.11
N LYS A 123 4.04 -7.04 -10.38
CA LYS A 123 4.20 -8.49 -10.48
C LYS A 123 4.11 -9.08 -9.08
N TYR A 124 2.96 -8.92 -8.43
CA TYR A 124 2.76 -9.34 -7.05
C TYR A 124 2.76 -10.87 -6.95
N ALA A 125 1.89 -11.51 -7.73
CA ALA A 125 1.74 -12.95 -7.82
C ALA A 125 1.34 -13.36 -9.25
N THR A 126 1.60 -14.60 -9.61
CA THR A 126 1.06 -15.25 -10.80
C THR A 126 -0.25 -15.96 -10.46
N HIS A 127 -1.06 -16.29 -11.46
CA HIS A 127 -2.39 -16.90 -11.22
C HIS A 127 -2.32 -18.25 -10.47
N ASP A 128 -1.25 -19.02 -10.66
CA ASP A 128 -1.01 -20.30 -9.98
C ASP A 128 -0.83 -20.16 -8.46
N VAL A 129 -0.34 -19.02 -7.98
CA VAL A 129 -0.26 -18.74 -6.53
C VAL A 129 -1.67 -18.60 -5.92
N LEU A 130 -2.65 -18.22 -6.73
CA LEU A 130 -4.06 -18.15 -6.32
C LEU A 130 -4.82 -19.47 -6.54
N ASP A 131 -4.12 -20.55 -6.91
CA ASP A 131 -4.66 -21.91 -6.88
C ASP A 131 -4.33 -22.62 -5.55
N ASP A 132 -3.54 -21.98 -4.68
CA ASP A 132 -3.14 -22.51 -3.38
C ASP A 132 -4.34 -22.50 -2.40
N PRO A 133 -4.84 -23.68 -1.99
CA PRO A 133 -6.05 -23.78 -1.17
C PRO A 133 -5.85 -23.28 0.28
N ASP A 134 -4.61 -23.04 0.70
CA ASP A 134 -4.36 -22.42 2.00
C ASP A 134 -4.63 -20.91 1.97
N PHE A 135 -4.65 -20.28 0.79
CA PHE A 135 -4.89 -18.85 0.61
C PHE A 135 -6.20 -18.52 -0.11
N VAL A 136 -6.69 -19.44 -0.95
CA VAL A 136 -7.89 -19.23 -1.76
C VAL A 136 -8.99 -20.19 -1.34
N VAL A 137 -10.05 -19.65 -0.75
CA VAL A 137 -11.21 -20.41 -0.28
C VAL A 137 -12.42 -20.01 -1.12
N GLY A 138 -12.96 -20.95 -1.89
CA GLY A 138 -14.15 -20.69 -2.72
C GLY A 138 -13.94 -19.58 -3.75
N TYR A 139 -12.76 -19.52 -4.38
CA TYR A 139 -12.33 -18.45 -5.31
C TYR A 139 -12.21 -17.05 -4.67
N CYS A 140 -12.15 -16.99 -3.34
CA CYS A 140 -11.97 -15.76 -2.60
C CYS A 140 -10.61 -15.75 -1.91
N PHE A 141 -9.97 -14.58 -1.84
CA PHE A 141 -8.74 -14.38 -1.09
C PHE A 141 -8.66 -12.97 -0.52
N THR A 142 -7.84 -12.79 0.50
CA THR A 142 -7.69 -11.52 1.21
C THR A 142 -6.27 -10.98 1.03
N LEU A 143 -6.16 -9.75 0.54
CA LEU A 143 -4.91 -8.99 0.54
C LEU A 143 -4.90 -8.02 1.72
N VAL A 144 -3.84 -8.06 2.51
CA VAL A 144 -3.61 -7.09 3.59
C VAL A 144 -2.50 -6.14 3.16
N CYS A 145 -2.87 -4.91 2.86
CA CYS A 145 -1.99 -3.84 2.44
C CYS A 145 -1.66 -2.89 3.59
N THR A 146 -0.41 -2.80 3.99
CA THR A 146 0.07 -1.84 4.99
C THR A 146 0.68 -0.61 4.31
N VAL A 147 0.11 0.56 4.57
CA VAL A 147 0.63 1.85 4.10
C VAL A 147 1.26 2.58 5.27
N SER A 148 2.54 2.94 5.16
CA SER A 148 3.27 3.69 6.18
C SER A 148 3.87 4.96 5.58
N VAL A 149 3.37 6.13 6.00
CA VAL A 149 3.96 7.42 5.63
C VAL A 149 5.20 7.67 6.46
N LEU A 150 6.28 8.07 5.79
CA LEU A 150 7.58 8.28 6.37
C LEU A 150 7.86 9.78 6.54
N ARG A 151 8.40 10.16 7.70
CA ARG A 151 8.96 11.48 7.98
C ARG A 151 10.48 11.38 8.08
N LYS A 152 11.16 12.45 7.65
CA LYS A 152 12.57 12.62 7.97
C LYS A 152 12.70 12.94 9.47
N PRO A 153 13.64 12.33 10.20
CA PRO A 153 13.97 12.77 11.56
C PRO A 153 14.43 14.23 11.50
N ARG A 154 13.77 15.11 12.25
CA ARG A 154 14.27 16.47 12.46
C ARG A 154 15.30 16.40 13.59
N PHE A 155 16.57 16.60 13.26
CA PHE A 155 17.58 16.84 14.29
C PHE A 155 17.43 18.28 14.76
N CYS A 156 16.98 18.50 16.00
CA CYS A 156 17.16 19.79 16.64
C CYS A 156 18.66 19.97 16.86
N VAL A 157 19.30 20.79 16.04
CA VAL A 157 20.59 21.38 16.40
C VAL A 157 20.25 22.39 17.50
N VAL A 158 20.39 21.99 18.76
CA VAL A 158 20.45 22.95 19.86
C VAL A 158 21.73 23.73 19.66
N GLU A 159 21.59 24.93 19.10
CA GLU A 159 22.67 25.90 19.07
C GLU A 159 23.00 26.24 20.52
N LEU A 160 24.04 25.61 21.05
CA LEU A 160 24.63 26.02 22.33
C LEU A 160 25.27 27.38 22.07
N ALA A 161 24.55 28.44 22.43
CA ALA A 161 25.12 29.77 22.53
C ALA A 161 26.29 29.70 23.53
N ALA A 162 27.50 29.97 23.04
CA ALA A 162 28.70 30.23 23.84
C ALA A 162 29.07 31.71 23.66
#